data_AF-A0A3M1G7A2-F1
#
_entry.id   AF-A0A3M1G7A2-F1
#
_cell.length_a   1.000
_cell.length_b   1.000
_cell.length_c   1.000
_cell.angle_alpha   90.00
_cell.angle_beta   90.00
_cell.angle_gamma   90.00
#
_symmetry.space_group_name_H-M   'P 1'
#
loop_
_entity.id
_entity.type
_entity.pdbx_description
1 polymer ?
#
loop_
_entity_poly.entity_id
_entity_poly.type
_entity_poly.pdbx_seq_one_letter_code
_entity_poly.pdbx_strand_id
1 'polypeptide(L)'
;GRTHAPRLAQLLGLLGALRAGKGVARTVAGTQILWRPGDDGHCIVTREPAAASRSVLALAPGAAALWDGRFEVTVARAAAACRVGALGREGWCLIRRHERPAVAYDIALSQPAIWQRERLVAAPTLGYSRPGLDHAYRLAFAPRRPMPSNGLVYGLV
;
A
#
# COMPACT_ATOMS: atom_id res chain seq x y z
N GLY A 1 2.59 15.80 4.13
CA GLY A 1 2.91 16.12 5.54
C GLY A 1 3.05 17.61 5.80
N ARG A 2 2.07 18.45 5.44
CA ARG A 2 2.09 19.89 5.78
C ARG A 2 1.05 20.28 6.85
N THR A 3 0.00 19.47 7.02
CA THR A 3 -1.11 19.77 7.93
C THR A 3 -0.95 19.17 9.33
N HIS A 4 -0.19 18.08 9.50
CA HIS A 4 0.17 17.50 10.79
C HIS A 4 1.64 17.08 10.75
N ALA A 5 2.52 17.93 11.30
CA ALA A 5 3.92 17.56 11.51
C ALA A 5 3.98 16.40 12.52
N PRO A 6 4.80 15.35 12.27
CA PRO A 6 5.02 14.33 13.28
C PRO A 6 5.57 14.98 14.55
N ARG A 7 5.10 14.50 15.72
CA ARG A 7 5.51 15.07 17.01
C ARG A 7 7.03 14.88 17.17
N LEU A 8 7.74 15.91 17.61
CA LEU A 8 9.20 15.86 17.81
C LEU A 8 9.64 14.64 18.63
N ALA A 9 8.88 14.33 19.70
CA ALA A 9 9.13 13.15 20.53
C ALA A 9 9.10 11.82 19.75
N GLN A 10 8.20 11.68 18.75
CA GLN A 10 8.14 10.49 17.90
C GLN A 10 9.36 10.40 16.97
N LEU A 11 9.81 11.53 16.43
CA LEU A 11 11.01 11.60 15.59
C LEU A 11 12.28 11.28 16.38
N LEU A 12 12.41 11.79 17.61
CA LEU A 12 13.55 11.49 18.49
C LEU A 12 13.55 10.02 18.93
N GLY A 13 12.37 9.45 19.24
CA GLY A 13 12.23 8.04 19.55
C GLY A 13 12.60 7.14 18.37
N LEU A 14 12.20 7.54 17.15
CA LEU A 14 12.61 6.90 15.90
C LEU A 14 14.14 6.96 15.71
N LEU A 15 14.76 8.13 15.89
CA LEU A 15 16.20 8.31 15.78
C LEU A 15 16.98 7.47 16.80
N GLY A 16 16.49 7.37 18.03
CA GLY A 16 17.07 6.51 19.06
C GLY A 16 17.01 5.03 18.68
N ALA A 17 15.86 4.57 18.16
CA ALA A 17 15.70 3.19 17.68
C ALA A 17 16.62 2.88 16.49
N LEU A 18 16.75 3.83 15.56
CA LEU A 18 17.67 3.76 14.42
C LEU A 18 19.12 3.56 14.87
N ARG A 19 19.60 4.38 15.81
CA ARG A 19 20.97 4.30 16.34
C ARG A 19 21.24 3.01 17.10
N ALA A 20 20.22 2.39 17.68
CA ALA A 20 20.36 1.14 18.43
C ALA A 20 20.49 -0.10 17.52
N GLY A 21 20.36 0.03 16.20
CA GLY A 21 20.60 -1.06 15.24
C GLY A 21 19.62 -2.24 15.35
N LYS A 22 18.51 -2.10 16.07
CA LYS A 22 17.51 -3.17 16.21
C LYS A 22 16.51 -3.05 15.08
N GLY A 23 16.36 -4.12 14.28
CA GLY A 23 15.28 -4.25 13.31
C GLY A 23 13.93 -4.19 14.03
N VAL A 24 13.26 -3.03 13.98
CA VAL A 24 12.03 -2.78 14.74
C VAL A 24 11.07 -1.97 13.88
N ALA A 25 9.85 -2.46 13.67
CA ALA A 25 8.82 -1.66 13.02
C ALA A 25 8.45 -0.44 13.89
N ARG A 26 8.47 0.78 13.34
CA ARG A 26 8.02 2.00 14.04
C ARG A 26 6.97 2.75 13.24
N THR A 27 5.92 3.21 13.92
CA THR A 27 4.84 3.98 13.29
C THR A 27 5.06 5.47 13.48
N VAL A 28 5.05 6.24 12.39
CA VAL A 28 5.12 7.70 12.41
C VAL A 28 4.11 8.26 11.40
N ALA A 29 3.20 9.14 11.83
CA ALA A 29 2.22 9.79 10.94
C ALA A 29 1.41 8.83 10.02
N GLY A 30 1.09 7.62 10.51
CA GLY A 30 0.35 6.58 9.78
C GLY A 30 1.18 5.86 8.71
N THR A 31 2.50 6.00 8.74
CA THR A 31 3.43 5.09 8.04
C THR A 31 4.10 4.18 9.03
N GLN A 32 4.52 3.02 8.56
CA GLN A 32 5.36 2.07 9.29
C GLN A 32 6.73 2.04 8.62
N ILE A 33 7.77 2.22 9.41
CA ILE A 33 9.16 2.12 8.95
C ILE A 33 9.69 0.78 9.43
N LEU A 34 10.26 0.01 8.52
CA LEU A 34 10.73 -1.36 8.69
C LEU A 34 12.22 -1.39 8.37
N TRP A 35 13.00 -1.99 9.27
CA TRP A 35 14.41 -2.31 9.06
C TRP A 35 14.58 -3.81 9.23
N ARG A 36 15.21 -4.47 8.26
CA ARG A 36 15.54 -5.89 8.38
C ARG A 36 17.04 -6.07 8.54
N PRO A 37 17.47 -7.07 9.33
CA PRO A 37 18.86 -7.48 9.35
C PRO A 37 19.33 -7.83 7.93
N GLY A 38 20.43 -7.23 7.49
CA GLY A 38 20.98 -7.44 6.14
C GLY A 38 20.55 -6.42 5.09
N ASP A 39 19.72 -5.41 5.43
CA ASP A 39 19.30 -4.37 4.48
C ASP A 39 20.34 -3.24 4.27
N ASP A 40 21.63 -3.40 4.64
CA ASP A 40 22.73 -2.44 4.40
C ASP A 40 22.41 -0.94 4.59
N GLY A 41 21.64 -0.60 5.63
CA GLY A 41 21.27 0.78 5.94
C GLY A 41 20.03 1.31 5.20
N HIS A 42 19.36 0.46 4.42
CA HIS A 42 18.06 0.74 3.84
C HIS A 42 16.93 0.52 4.85
N CYS A 43 15.84 1.26 4.65
CA CYS A 43 14.61 1.06 5.39
C CYS A 43 13.43 1.12 4.44
N ILE A 44 12.42 0.28 4.71
CA ILE A 44 11.18 0.28 3.96
C ILE A 44 10.18 1.12 4.75
N VAL A 45 9.67 2.18 4.14
CA VAL A 45 8.51 2.88 4.69
C VAL A 45 7.28 2.45 3.90
N THR A 46 6.32 1.89 4.62
CA THR A 46 5.03 1.51 4.08
C THR A 46 3.92 2.27 4.80
N ARG A 47 2.70 2.22 4.29
CA ARG A 47 1.55 2.72 5.05
C ARG A 47 1.28 1.76 6.21
N GLU A 48 0.91 2.31 7.36
CA GLU A 48 0.43 1.46 8.44
C GLU A 48 -0.86 0.74 8.01
N PRO A 49 -0.98 -0.59 8.20
CA PRO A 49 -2.18 -1.33 7.81
C PRO A 49 -3.48 -0.76 8.40
N ALA A 50 -3.44 -0.30 9.66
CA ALA A 50 -4.58 0.32 10.34
C ALA A 50 -4.95 1.71 9.78
N ALA A 51 -4.00 2.43 9.19
CA ALA A 51 -4.28 3.68 8.50
C ALA A 51 -4.88 3.41 7.11
N ALA A 52 -4.31 2.44 6.38
CA ALA A 52 -4.81 2.03 5.07
C ALA A 52 -6.24 1.45 5.13
N SER A 53 -6.58 0.70 6.18
CA SER A 53 -7.91 0.07 6.33
C SER A 53 -9.05 1.07 6.51
N ARG A 54 -8.76 2.31 6.91
CA ARG A 54 -9.76 3.40 7.03
C ARG A 54 -10.16 3.98 5.67
N SER A 55 -9.34 3.78 4.65
CA SER A 55 -9.58 4.28 3.29
C SER A 55 -10.40 3.24 2.51
N VAL A 56 -11.66 3.56 2.23
CA VAL A 56 -12.56 2.73 1.41
C VAL A 56 -13.21 3.60 0.35
N LEU A 57 -13.20 3.15 -0.90
CA LEU A 57 -13.89 3.81 -2.02
C LEU A 57 -14.83 2.84 -2.71
N ALA A 58 -16.05 3.28 -3.01
CA ALA A 58 -16.94 2.60 -3.94
C ALA A 58 -16.80 3.26 -5.32
N LEU A 59 -16.59 2.47 -6.37
CA LEU A 59 -16.42 2.95 -7.73
C LEU A 59 -17.43 2.29 -8.67
N ALA A 60 -18.11 3.14 -9.44
CA ALA A 60 -18.97 2.72 -10.53
C ALA A 60 -18.13 2.39 -11.79
N PRO A 61 -18.69 1.64 -12.75
CA PRO A 61 -18.04 1.42 -14.05
C PRO A 61 -17.72 2.75 -14.74
N GLY A 62 -16.52 2.85 -15.32
CA GLY A 62 -16.05 4.08 -15.97
C GLY A 62 -15.55 5.18 -15.03
N ALA A 63 -15.62 5.00 -13.71
CA ALA A 63 -15.17 5.99 -12.74
C ALA A 63 -13.65 5.94 -12.50
N ALA A 64 -13.11 7.06 -12.02
CA ALA A 64 -11.74 7.18 -11.55
C ALA A 64 -11.70 7.95 -10.22
N ALA A 65 -10.86 7.53 -9.27
CA ALA A 65 -10.68 8.21 -7.99
C ALA A 65 -9.31 7.92 -7.35
N LEU A 66 -8.93 8.74 -6.37
CA LEU A 66 -7.72 8.57 -5.58
C LEU A 66 -7.99 7.80 -4.28
N TRP A 67 -7.45 6.59 -4.17
CA TRP A 67 -7.47 5.81 -2.93
C TRP A 67 -6.29 6.17 -2.02
N ASP A 68 -6.59 6.44 -0.75
CA ASP A 68 -5.63 6.84 0.30
C ASP A 68 -4.73 8.02 -0.11
N GLY A 69 -5.20 8.86 -1.04
CA GLY A 69 -4.47 10.00 -1.61
C GLY A 69 -3.23 9.64 -2.44
N ARG A 70 -3.01 8.35 -2.74
CA ARG A 70 -1.75 7.85 -3.31
C ARG A 70 -1.92 6.96 -4.52
N PHE A 71 -3.10 6.39 -4.72
CA PHE A 71 -3.34 5.45 -5.81
C PHE A 71 -4.51 5.91 -6.64
N GLU A 72 -4.25 6.31 -7.87
CA GLU A 72 -5.29 6.55 -8.86
C GLU A 72 -5.84 5.20 -9.30
N VAL A 73 -7.13 4.99 -9.08
CA VAL A 73 -7.84 3.77 -9.48
C VAL A 73 -8.82 4.13 -10.56
N THR A 74 -8.79 3.39 -11.66
CA THR A 74 -9.70 3.57 -12.80
C THR A 74 -10.42 2.25 -13.08
N VAL A 75 -11.74 2.32 -13.26
CA VAL A 75 -12.60 1.18 -13.56
C VAL A 75 -13.05 1.26 -15.01
N ALA A 76 -12.87 0.19 -15.79
CA ALA A 76 -13.35 0.16 -17.17
C ALA A 76 -14.88 0.29 -17.25
N ARG A 77 -15.41 0.87 -18.34
CA ARG A 77 -16.87 1.02 -18.51
C ARG A 77 -17.63 -0.31 -18.57
N ALA A 78 -16.99 -1.35 -19.11
CA ALA A 78 -17.55 -2.70 -19.19
C ALA A 78 -17.32 -3.53 -17.92
N ALA A 79 -16.57 -3.02 -16.93
CA ALA A 79 -16.36 -3.71 -15.66
C ALA A 79 -17.58 -3.54 -14.75
N ALA A 80 -17.68 -4.37 -13.71
CA ALA A 80 -18.71 -4.19 -12.68
C ALA A 80 -18.29 -3.15 -11.64
N ALA A 81 -19.27 -2.59 -10.93
CA ALA A 81 -19.00 -1.74 -9.77
C ALA A 81 -18.16 -2.50 -8.72
N CYS A 82 -17.27 -1.78 -8.04
CA CYS A 82 -16.34 -2.37 -7.10
C CYS A 82 -16.08 -1.48 -5.90
N ARG A 83 -15.43 -2.07 -4.88
CA ARG A 83 -14.91 -1.41 -3.71
C ARG A 83 -13.38 -1.50 -3.72
N VAL A 84 -12.71 -0.38 -3.53
CA VAL A 84 -11.27 -0.32 -3.28
C VAL A 84 -11.05 -0.17 -1.79
N GLY A 85 -10.21 -1.02 -1.20
CA GLY A 85 -9.80 -0.95 0.20
C GLY A 85 -8.41 -1.55 0.38
N ALA A 86 -7.89 -1.50 1.60
CA ALA A 86 -6.65 -2.22 1.91
C ALA A 86 -6.84 -3.73 1.69
N LEU A 87 -5.80 -4.42 1.22
CA LEU A 87 -5.80 -5.87 1.03
C LEU A 87 -6.10 -6.60 2.35
N GLY A 88 -5.46 -6.15 3.42
CA GLY A 88 -5.63 -6.73 4.75
C GLY A 88 -5.26 -8.22 4.81
N ARG A 89 -5.56 -8.82 5.97
CA ARG A 89 -5.20 -10.23 6.23
C ARG A 89 -6.00 -11.18 5.36
N GLU A 90 -7.27 -10.86 5.14
CA GLU A 90 -8.19 -11.66 4.32
C GLU A 90 -7.70 -11.76 2.89
N GLY A 91 -7.44 -10.62 2.23
CA GLY A 91 -6.96 -10.60 0.85
C GLY A 91 -5.60 -11.29 0.70
N TRP A 92 -4.70 -11.11 1.67
CA TRP A 92 -3.41 -11.80 1.68
C TRP A 92 -3.55 -13.33 1.73
N CYS A 93 -4.42 -13.83 2.61
CA CYS A 93 -4.71 -15.26 2.69
C CYS A 93 -5.31 -15.81 1.39
N LEU A 94 -6.15 -15.03 0.70
CA LEU A 94 -6.71 -15.42 -0.60
C LEU A 94 -5.62 -15.52 -1.67
N ILE A 95 -4.79 -14.49 -1.81
CA ILE A 95 -3.71 -14.48 -2.82
C ILE A 95 -2.74 -15.64 -2.56
N ARG A 96 -2.33 -15.87 -1.31
CA ARG A 96 -1.38 -16.94 -0.95
C ARG A 96 -1.85 -18.36 -1.23
N ARG A 97 -3.15 -18.58 -1.44
CA ARG A 97 -3.69 -19.89 -1.84
C ARG A 97 -3.44 -20.18 -3.32
N HIS A 98 -3.25 -19.15 -4.13
CA HIS A 98 -3.11 -19.26 -5.58
C HIS A 98 -1.70 -18.90 -6.05
N GLU A 99 -1.03 -17.99 -5.36
CA GLU A 99 0.25 -17.42 -5.77
C GLU A 99 1.20 -17.31 -4.57
N ARG A 100 2.48 -17.09 -4.85
CA ARG A 100 3.50 -16.73 -3.85
C ARG A 100 4.01 -15.32 -4.15
N PRO A 101 3.38 -14.27 -3.60
CA PRO A 101 3.83 -12.91 -3.84
C PRO A 101 5.26 -12.72 -3.33
N ALA A 102 6.10 -12.06 -4.11
CA ALA A 102 7.47 -11.69 -3.69
C ALA A 102 7.46 -10.58 -2.62
N VAL A 103 6.35 -9.85 -2.49
CA VAL A 103 6.18 -8.83 -1.46
C VAL A 103 6.10 -9.45 -0.07
N ALA A 104 6.68 -8.76 0.91
CA ALA A 104 6.55 -9.19 2.29
C ALA A 104 5.16 -8.90 2.87
N TYR A 105 4.76 -9.72 3.84
CA TYR A 105 3.42 -9.70 4.43
C TYR A 105 3.02 -8.33 4.99
N ASP A 106 3.90 -7.73 5.78
CA ASP A 106 3.78 -6.41 6.41
C ASP A 106 3.48 -5.30 5.39
N ILE A 107 4.17 -5.31 4.25
CA ILE A 107 3.96 -4.37 3.14
C ILE A 107 2.61 -4.65 2.46
N ALA A 108 2.33 -5.92 2.17
CA ALA A 108 1.16 -6.38 1.43
C ALA A 108 -0.17 -5.96 2.07
N LEU A 109 -0.26 -6.02 3.40
CA LEU A 109 -1.49 -5.70 4.14
C LEU A 109 -2.04 -4.30 3.86
N SER A 110 -1.15 -3.35 3.58
CA SER A 110 -1.49 -1.95 3.35
C SER A 110 -1.70 -1.59 1.87
N GLN A 111 -1.45 -2.55 0.97
CA GLN A 111 -1.61 -2.33 -0.46
C GLN A 111 -3.09 -2.26 -0.85
N PRO A 112 -3.43 -1.47 -1.88
CA PRO A 112 -4.79 -1.41 -2.39
C PRO A 112 -5.21 -2.75 -3.01
N ALA A 113 -6.44 -3.13 -2.72
CA ALA A 113 -7.12 -4.29 -3.27
C ALA A 113 -8.51 -3.89 -3.75
N ILE A 114 -8.95 -4.57 -4.81
CA ILE A 114 -10.22 -4.33 -5.48
C ILE A 114 -11.13 -5.50 -5.20
N TRP A 115 -12.31 -5.19 -4.70
CA TRP A 115 -13.30 -6.12 -4.20
C TRP A 115 -14.61 -5.94 -4.95
N GLN A 116 -15.24 -7.04 -5.34
CA GLN A 116 -16.64 -7.05 -5.77
C GLN A 116 -17.45 -7.79 -4.72
N ARG A 117 -18.32 -7.06 -4.01
CA ARG A 117 -18.95 -7.59 -2.79
C ARG A 117 -17.83 -8.06 -1.84
N GLU A 118 -17.86 -9.33 -1.43
CA GLU A 118 -16.85 -9.97 -0.55
C GLU A 118 -15.75 -10.72 -1.33
N ARG A 119 -15.68 -10.58 -2.65
CA ARG A 119 -14.70 -11.31 -3.47
C ARG A 119 -13.56 -10.39 -3.88
N LEU A 120 -12.33 -10.77 -3.55
CA LEU A 120 -11.13 -10.14 -4.10
C LEU A 120 -11.10 -10.40 -5.61
N VAL A 121 -11.04 -9.34 -6.42
CA VAL A 121 -10.98 -9.43 -7.89
C VAL A 121 -9.62 -9.06 -8.44
N ALA A 122 -8.92 -8.13 -7.81
CA ALA A 122 -7.57 -7.74 -8.19
C ALA A 122 -6.81 -7.11 -7.01
N ALA A 123 -5.49 -7.28 -7.00
CA ALA A 123 -4.56 -6.51 -6.21
C ALA A 123 -3.38 -6.12 -7.14
N PRO A 124 -3.57 -5.12 -8.01
CA PRO A 124 -2.64 -4.88 -9.13
C PRO A 124 -1.20 -4.57 -8.70
N THR A 125 -1.01 -3.95 -7.54
CA THR A 125 0.33 -3.69 -6.97
C THR A 125 1.08 -4.97 -6.60
N LEU A 126 0.38 -6.09 -6.49
CA LEU A 126 0.93 -7.42 -6.20
C LEU A 126 0.91 -8.35 -7.42
N GLY A 127 0.52 -7.85 -8.59
CA GLY A 127 0.39 -8.66 -9.81
C GLY A 127 -0.82 -9.60 -9.83
N TYR A 128 -1.69 -9.58 -8.82
CA TYR A 128 -2.84 -10.47 -8.74
C TYR A 128 -4.05 -9.89 -9.48
N SER A 129 -4.66 -10.69 -10.36
CA SER A 129 -5.93 -10.42 -11.02
C SER A 129 -6.65 -11.74 -11.26
N ARG A 130 -7.98 -11.78 -11.07
CA ARG A 130 -8.74 -12.98 -11.46
C ARG A 130 -8.74 -13.12 -12.99
N PRO A 131 -8.66 -14.35 -13.53
CA PRO A 131 -8.66 -14.57 -14.97
C PRO A 131 -9.81 -13.85 -15.68
N GLY A 132 -9.49 -13.12 -16.75
CA GLY A 132 -10.46 -12.38 -17.55
C GLY A 132 -10.78 -10.98 -17.04
N LEU A 133 -10.14 -10.51 -15.96
CA LEU A 133 -10.32 -9.16 -15.40
C LEU A 133 -9.07 -8.28 -15.46
N ASP A 134 -8.04 -8.71 -16.18
CA ASP A 134 -6.69 -8.10 -16.22
C ASP A 134 -6.66 -6.64 -16.70
N HIS A 135 -7.70 -6.22 -17.42
CA HIS A 135 -7.87 -4.85 -17.92
C HIS A 135 -9.11 -4.14 -17.37
N ALA A 136 -9.91 -4.83 -16.53
CA ALA A 136 -11.14 -4.29 -15.97
C ALA A 136 -10.85 -3.20 -14.92
N TYR A 137 -9.72 -3.32 -14.22
CA TYR A 137 -9.31 -2.39 -13.19
C TYR A 137 -7.83 -2.04 -13.34
N ARG A 138 -7.53 -0.76 -13.32
CA ARG A 138 -6.15 -0.27 -13.34
C ARG A 138 -5.90 0.57 -12.10
N LEU A 139 -4.69 0.43 -11.59
CA LEU A 139 -4.23 1.16 -10.42
C LEU A 139 -2.83 1.69 -10.72
N ALA A 140 -2.62 2.98 -10.44
CA ALA A 140 -1.34 3.65 -10.62
C ALA A 140 -1.02 4.50 -9.39
N PHE A 141 0.25 4.53 -8.98
CA PHE A 141 0.68 5.44 -7.93
C PHE A 141 0.58 6.90 -8.41
N ALA A 142 0.12 7.79 -7.54
CA ALA A 142 -0.13 9.20 -7.80
C ALA A 142 0.56 10.06 -6.72
N PRO A 143 1.48 10.98 -7.09
CA PRO A 143 1.91 11.28 -8.46
C PRO A 143 2.73 10.13 -9.06
N ARG A 144 2.58 9.89 -10.37
CA ARG A 144 3.30 8.84 -11.13
C ARG A 144 4.82 8.98 -11.07
N ARG A 145 5.31 10.17 -10.69
CA ARG A 145 6.68 10.44 -10.25
C ARG A 145 6.61 10.98 -8.82
N PRO A 146 6.93 10.18 -7.79
CA PRO A 146 7.19 10.74 -6.47
C PRO A 146 8.30 11.80 -6.62
N MET A 147 8.12 12.99 -6.04
CA MET A 147 9.00 14.13 -6.28
C MET A 147 10.48 13.78 -6.08
N PRO A 148 11.40 14.18 -6.99
CA PRO A 148 12.81 14.24 -6.68
C PRO A 148 13.07 15.53 -5.89
N SER A 149 13.00 15.43 -4.56
CA SER A 149 13.60 16.46 -3.71
C SER A 149 14.22 15.76 -2.51
N ASN A 150 15.54 15.53 -2.62
CA ASN A 150 16.44 15.03 -1.60
C ASN A 150 16.03 13.70 -0.93
N GLY A 151 16.26 12.62 -1.68
CA GLY A 151 16.63 11.32 -1.13
C GLY A 151 15.55 10.58 -0.34
N LEU A 152 14.66 9.89 -1.04
CA LEU A 152 14.05 8.61 -0.65
C LEU A 152 13.30 8.07 -1.88
N VAL A 153 13.87 7.05 -2.54
CA VAL A 153 13.25 6.38 -3.70
C VAL A 153 12.44 5.19 -3.18
N TYR A 154 11.14 5.14 -3.50
CA TYR A 154 10.35 3.91 -3.39
C TYR A 154 10.31 3.25 -4.77
N GLY A 155 11.00 2.12 -4.91
CA GLY A 155 10.83 1.18 -6.01
C GLY A 155 10.17 -0.08 -5.47
N LEU A 156 9.08 -0.53 -6.10
CA LEU A 156 8.64 -1.91 -6.01
C LEU A 156 9.71 -2.74 -6.74
N VAL A 157 10.36 -3.65 -6.01
CA VAL A 157 11.15 -4.76 -6.58
C VAL A 157 10.20 -5.90 -6.89
#